data_AF-A0A954JNE3-F1
#
_entry.id   AF-A0A954JNE3-F1
#
_cell.length_a   1.000
_cell.length_b   1.000
_cell.length_c   1.000
_cell.angle_alpha   90.00
_cell.angle_beta   90.00
_cell.angle_gamma   90.00
#
_symmetry.space_group_name_H-M   'P 1'
#
loop_
_entity.id
_entity.type
_entity.pdbx_description
1 polymer ?
#
loop_
_entity_poly.entity_id
_entity_poly.type
_entity_poly.pdbx_seq_one_letter_code
_entity_poly.pdbx_strand_id
1 'polypeptide(L)'
;MEAFVALLLLMGMVWATYRILANLYWEIRGRLFRYGPHMRAWTGQARLDAERDRHRQIQRAQSMRMHNREMQLAILNLHQTPNPDFRRAAEAVRRASDVPVEFRRRQFARLRPQLIQHYRHCLSRGAEANVVAESLEDLVVALGMEPFEADYIRQEVDRSATQRRADSPESAAQEFQNRLTQAQQEHDRRMQVIRSLSTLSEDVRQQLLEAEEQRFQQALFGHESR
;
A
#
# COMPACT_ATOMS: atom_id res chain seq x y z
N MET A 1 25.35 11.45 102.63
CA MET A 1 24.08 10.70 102.48
C MET A 1 23.28 11.18 101.27
N GLU A 2 23.02 12.48 101.14
CA GLU A 2 22.19 13.02 100.03
C GLU A 2 22.75 12.74 98.61
N ALA A 3 24.06 12.85 98.41
CA ALA A 3 24.68 12.58 97.11
C ALA A 3 24.51 11.12 96.63
N PHE A 4 24.45 10.17 97.56
CA PHE A 4 24.26 8.75 97.24
C PHE A 4 22.81 8.46 96.81
N VAL A 5 21.84 9.13 97.45
CA VAL A 5 20.42 9.03 97.07
C VAL A 5 20.18 9.62 95.68
N ALA A 6 20.81 10.75 95.35
CA ALA A 6 20.71 11.37 94.04
C ALA A 6 21.26 10.46 92.91
N LEU A 7 22.38 9.77 93.16
CA LEU A 7 22.98 8.85 92.19
C LEU A 7 22.12 7.60 91.93
N LEU A 8 21.48 7.06 92.98
CA LEU A 8 20.54 5.94 92.85
C LEU A 8 19.29 6.32 92.05
N LEU A 9 18.77 7.53 92.22
CA LEU A 9 17.63 8.03 91.45
C LEU A 9 17.97 8.20 89.97
N LEU A 10 19.17 8.71 89.66
CA LEU A 10 19.66 8.84 88.28
C LEU A 10 19.84 7.48 87.60
N MET A 11 20.44 6.50 88.27
CA MET A 11 20.57 5.14 87.73
C MET A 11 19.21 4.48 87.52
N GLY A 12 18.25 4.68 88.45
CA GLY A 12 16.88 4.20 88.29
C GLY A 12 16.17 4.79 87.07
N MET A 13 16.34 6.09 86.81
CA MET A 13 15.75 6.77 85.66
C MET A 13 16.35 6.32 84.33
N VAL A 14 17.67 6.12 84.27
CA VAL A 14 18.36 5.59 83.08
C VAL A 14 17.92 4.15 82.80
N TRP A 15 17.78 3.33 83.84
CA TRP A 15 17.32 1.95 83.67
C TRP A 15 15.86 1.87 83.21
N ALA A 16 14.99 2.73 83.75
CA ALA A 16 13.59 2.81 83.33
C ALA A 16 13.44 3.25 81.86
N THR A 17 14.18 4.28 81.44
CA THR A 17 14.15 4.77 80.05
C THR A 17 14.71 3.73 79.08
N TYR A 18 15.81 3.06 79.43
CA TYR A 18 16.36 1.96 78.64
C TYR A 18 15.35 0.82 78.46
N ARG A 19 14.64 0.44 79.53
CA ARG A 19 13.63 -0.64 79.47
C ARG A 19 12.43 -0.26 78.59
N ILE A 20 11.99 1.00 78.63
CA ILE A 20 10.90 1.50 77.76
C ILE A 20 11.34 1.46 76.29
N LEU A 21 12.55 1.94 75.98
CA LEU A 21 13.10 1.93 74.62
C LEU A 21 13.30 0.50 74.10
N ALA A 22 13.81 -0.41 74.93
CA ALA A 22 13.97 -1.82 74.57
C ALA A 22 12.63 -2.49 74.27
N ASN A 23 11.59 -2.23 75.07
CA ASN A 23 10.27 -2.80 74.84
C ASN A 23 9.64 -2.27 73.54
N LEU A 24 9.75 -0.96 73.29
CA LEU A 24 9.26 -0.33 72.06
C LEU A 24 9.97 -0.87 70.81
N TYR A 25 11.28 -1.09 70.90
CA TYR A 25 12.08 -1.68 69.82
C TYR A 25 11.65 -3.12 69.52
N TRP A 26 11.42 -3.95 70.54
CA TRP A 26 10.94 -5.32 70.37
C TRP A 26 9.52 -5.37 69.78
N GLU A 27 8.66 -4.44 70.17
CA GLU A 27 7.29 -4.38 69.65
C GLU A 27 7.25 -3.97 68.16
N ILE A 28 8.05 -2.98 67.76
CA ILE A 28 8.19 -2.56 66.36
C ILE A 28 8.80 -3.69 65.52
N ARG A 29 9.85 -4.35 66.03
CA ARG A 29 10.51 -5.46 65.34
C ARG A 29 9.59 -6.68 65.20
N GLY A 30 8.76 -6.96 66.20
CA GLY A 30 7.74 -8.00 66.17
C GLY A 30 6.65 -7.75 65.11
N ARG A 31 6.19 -6.49 64.97
CA ARG A 31 5.22 -6.13 63.92
C ARG A 31 5.83 -6.27 62.52
N LEU A 32 7.06 -5.82 62.29
CA LEU A 32 7.75 -5.97 60.99
C LEU A 32 7.95 -7.43 60.59
N PHE A 33 8.26 -8.33 61.53
CA PHE A 33 8.39 -9.77 61.24
C PHE A 33 7.04 -10.45 60.94
N ARG A 34 5.94 -9.97 61.52
CA ARG A 34 4.60 -10.55 61.30
C ARG A 34 4.04 -10.24 59.89
N TYR A 35 4.51 -9.20 59.21
CA TYR A 35 4.16 -8.89 57.80
C TYR A 35 5.09 -9.52 56.75
N GLY A 36 6.24 -10.07 57.16
CA GLY A 36 7.24 -10.69 56.27
C GLY A 36 6.74 -11.85 55.38
N PRO A 37 5.93 -12.81 55.86
CA PRO A 37 5.49 -13.94 55.02
C PRO A 37 4.43 -13.51 53.99
N HIS A 38 3.56 -12.56 54.32
CA HIS A 38 2.52 -12.08 53.42
C HIS A 38 3.09 -11.23 52.26
N MET A 39 4.14 -10.42 52.51
CA MET A 39 4.83 -9.68 51.45
C MET A 39 5.62 -10.59 50.49
N ARG A 40 6.18 -11.71 50.96
CA ARG A 40 6.86 -12.69 50.09
C ARG A 40 5.87 -13.45 49.20
N ALA A 41 4.69 -13.79 49.71
CA ALA A 41 3.62 -14.38 48.90
C ALA A 41 3.11 -13.39 47.83
N TRP A 42 2.96 -12.11 48.18
CA TRP A 42 2.51 -11.07 47.25
C TRP A 42 3.51 -10.82 46.11
N THR A 43 4.82 -10.86 46.40
CA THR A 43 5.88 -10.72 45.38
C THR A 43 6.04 -11.97 44.49
N GLY A 44 5.75 -13.16 45.00
CA GLY A 44 5.70 -14.39 44.19
C GLY A 44 4.52 -14.39 43.21
N GLN A 45 3.32 -14.03 43.69
CA GLN A 45 2.11 -13.95 42.87
C GLN A 45 2.24 -12.88 41.77
N ALA A 46 2.73 -11.68 42.13
CA ALA A 46 2.95 -10.60 41.18
C ALA A 46 3.95 -10.97 40.07
N ARG A 47 4.98 -11.78 40.37
CA ARG A 47 5.92 -12.29 39.35
C ARG A 47 5.25 -13.27 38.39
N LEU A 48 4.45 -14.20 38.89
CA LEU A 48 3.72 -15.16 38.06
C LEU A 48 2.72 -14.46 37.14
N ASP A 49 2.02 -13.44 37.64
CA ASP A 49 1.08 -12.66 36.83
C ASP A 49 1.82 -11.81 35.78
N ALA A 50 2.96 -11.19 36.13
CA ALA A 50 3.81 -10.49 35.17
C ALA A 50 4.38 -11.42 34.08
N GLU A 51 4.75 -12.65 34.41
CA GLU A 51 5.19 -13.67 33.44
C GLU A 51 4.06 -14.09 32.50
N ARG A 52 2.85 -14.32 33.03
CA ARG A 52 1.66 -14.62 32.22
C ARG A 52 1.35 -13.48 31.25
N ASP A 53 1.43 -12.24 31.72
CA ASP A 53 1.20 -11.08 30.88
C ASP A 53 2.27 -10.92 29.80
N ARG A 54 3.55 -11.17 30.12
CA ARG A 54 4.62 -11.23 29.12
C ARG A 54 4.37 -12.32 28.09
N HIS A 55 3.98 -13.53 28.51
CA HIS A 55 3.65 -14.62 27.59
C HIS A 55 2.48 -14.27 26.68
N ARG A 56 1.41 -13.67 27.22
CA ARG A 56 0.28 -13.18 26.43
C ARG A 56 0.71 -12.09 25.44
N GLN A 57 1.57 -11.16 25.85
CA GLN A 57 2.11 -10.12 24.98
C GLN A 57 2.95 -10.71 23.85
N ILE A 58 3.82 -11.69 24.15
CA ILE A 58 4.64 -12.38 23.15
C ILE A 58 3.76 -13.15 22.17
N GLN A 59 2.77 -13.90 22.66
CA GLN A 59 1.83 -14.64 21.80
C GLN A 59 1.04 -13.70 20.90
N ARG A 60 0.53 -12.58 21.42
CA ARG A 60 -0.12 -11.54 20.62
C ARG A 60 0.83 -10.98 19.55
N ALA A 61 2.07 -10.65 19.92
CA ALA A 61 3.06 -10.13 18.98
C ALA A 61 3.41 -11.14 17.87
N GLN A 62 3.52 -12.42 18.21
CA GLN A 62 3.76 -13.50 17.25
C GLN A 62 2.57 -13.70 16.31
N SER A 63 1.35 -13.74 16.86
CA SER A 63 0.11 -13.83 16.08
C SER A 63 0.02 -12.67 15.07
N MET A 64 0.23 -11.44 15.53
CA MET A 64 0.22 -10.26 14.65
C MET A 64 1.28 -10.34 13.54
N ARG A 65 2.48 -10.84 13.85
CA ARG A 65 3.55 -11.03 12.84
C ARG A 65 3.16 -12.08 11.80
N MET A 66 2.54 -13.17 12.23
CA MET A 66 2.05 -14.23 11.35
C MET A 66 0.96 -13.71 10.42
N HIS A 67 -0.08 -13.07 10.95
CA HIS A 67 -1.17 -12.50 10.15
C HIS A 67 -0.69 -11.41 9.19
N ASN A 68 0.23 -10.55 9.62
CA ASN A 68 0.83 -9.54 8.76
C ASN A 68 1.62 -10.19 7.60
N ARG A 69 2.40 -11.25 7.89
CA ARG A 69 3.12 -11.99 6.87
C ARG A 69 2.16 -12.68 5.89
N GLU A 70 1.11 -13.34 6.38
CA GLU A 70 0.09 -13.97 5.52
C GLU A 70 -0.58 -12.95 4.60
N MET A 71 -0.97 -11.80 5.14
CA MET A 71 -1.54 -10.69 4.39
C MET A 71 -0.60 -10.22 3.28
N GLN A 72 0.68 -9.95 3.62
CA GLN A 72 1.67 -9.50 2.64
C GLN A 72 1.90 -10.54 1.54
N LEU A 73 2.02 -11.82 1.90
CA LEU A 73 2.20 -12.89 0.93
C LEU A 73 0.98 -13.03 0.02
N ALA A 74 -0.24 -12.91 0.55
CA ALA A 74 -1.45 -12.98 -0.26
C ALA A 74 -1.52 -11.84 -1.29
N ILE A 75 -1.10 -10.63 -0.92
CA ILE A 75 -1.11 -9.49 -1.85
C ILE A 75 0.05 -9.58 -2.86
N LEU A 76 1.26 -9.94 -2.42
CA LEU A 76 2.41 -10.10 -3.33
C LEU A 76 2.20 -11.23 -4.34
N ASN A 77 1.50 -12.29 -3.93
CA ASN A 77 1.21 -13.44 -4.79
C ASN A 77 -0.03 -13.26 -5.67
N LEU A 78 -0.63 -12.06 -5.73
CA LEU A 78 -1.74 -11.77 -6.65
C LEU A 78 -1.35 -12.17 -8.09
N HIS A 79 -0.17 -11.81 -8.55
CA HIS A 79 0.30 -12.14 -9.91
C HIS A 79 0.61 -13.62 -10.14
N GLN A 80 0.87 -14.39 -9.08
CA GLN A 80 1.24 -15.81 -9.19
C GLN A 80 0.02 -16.72 -9.09
N THR A 81 -1.12 -16.20 -8.64
CA THR A 81 -2.32 -16.99 -8.44
C THR A 81 -3.01 -17.21 -9.79
N PRO A 82 -3.32 -18.46 -10.17
CA PRO A 82 -3.99 -18.75 -11.44
C PRO A 82 -5.45 -18.27 -11.47
N ASN A 83 -6.01 -17.90 -10.30
CA ASN A 83 -7.36 -17.38 -10.18
C ASN A 83 -7.39 -15.89 -10.53
N PRO A 84 -8.26 -15.44 -11.45
CA PRO A 84 -8.29 -14.05 -11.91
C PRO A 84 -9.11 -13.14 -10.98
N ASP A 85 -8.94 -13.26 -9.65
CA ASP A 85 -9.69 -12.45 -8.68
C ASP A 85 -8.86 -12.00 -7.48
N PHE A 86 -9.36 -10.97 -6.78
CA PHE A 86 -8.75 -10.42 -5.57
C PHE A 86 -9.31 -11.06 -4.28
N ARG A 87 -10.26 -12.01 -4.39
CA ARG A 87 -11.00 -12.56 -3.25
C ARG A 87 -10.10 -13.22 -2.22
N ARG A 88 -9.12 -14.00 -2.66
CA ARG A 88 -8.16 -14.67 -1.77
C ARG A 88 -7.33 -13.67 -0.96
N ALA A 89 -6.92 -12.56 -1.59
CA ALA A 89 -6.21 -11.50 -0.89
C ALA A 89 -7.13 -10.79 0.11
N ALA A 90 -8.38 -10.50 -0.28
CA ALA A 90 -9.37 -9.89 0.60
C ALA A 90 -9.61 -10.76 1.85
N GLU A 91 -9.75 -12.07 1.69
CA GLU A 91 -9.89 -13.02 2.81
C GLU A 91 -8.66 -13.04 3.73
N ALA A 92 -7.45 -13.02 3.17
CA ALA A 92 -6.23 -12.95 3.98
C ALA A 92 -6.15 -11.65 4.78
N VAL A 93 -6.54 -10.52 4.19
CA VAL A 93 -6.61 -9.22 4.88
C VAL A 93 -7.68 -9.24 5.97
N ARG A 94 -8.86 -9.82 5.70
CA ARG A 94 -9.94 -9.98 6.71
C ARG A 94 -9.49 -10.83 7.90
N ARG A 95 -8.72 -11.90 7.66
CA ARG A 95 -8.12 -12.72 8.73
C ARG A 95 -7.08 -11.93 9.55
N ALA A 96 -6.36 -11.00 8.92
CA ALA A 96 -5.42 -10.09 9.55
C ALA A 96 -6.10 -8.81 10.12
N SER A 97 -7.26 -8.99 10.76
CA SER A 97 -8.03 -7.88 11.34
C SER A 97 -7.31 -7.21 12.51
N ASP A 98 -6.43 -7.94 13.19
CA ASP A 98 -5.56 -7.50 14.29
C ASP A 98 -4.46 -6.52 13.87
N VAL A 99 -4.15 -6.45 12.58
CA VAL A 99 -3.19 -5.48 12.04
C VAL A 99 -3.79 -4.06 12.13
N PRO A 100 -3.04 -3.04 12.59
CA PRO A 100 -3.55 -1.67 12.62
C PRO A 100 -3.99 -1.17 11.24
N VAL A 101 -5.13 -0.48 11.17
CA VAL A 101 -5.70 0.09 9.93
C VAL A 101 -4.65 0.96 9.21
N GLU A 102 -3.93 1.81 9.93
CA GLU A 102 -2.90 2.68 9.35
C GLU A 102 -1.74 1.92 8.72
N PHE A 103 -1.47 0.70 9.18
CA PHE A 103 -0.51 -0.17 8.51
C PHE A 103 -1.09 -0.70 7.20
N ARG A 104 -2.34 -1.20 7.20
CA ARG A 104 -3.02 -1.68 6.00
C ARG A 104 -3.15 -0.59 4.92
N ARG A 105 -3.49 0.64 5.30
CA ARG A 105 -3.53 1.81 4.39
C ARG A 105 -2.18 2.12 3.76
N ARG A 106 -1.09 2.07 4.53
CA ARG A 106 0.28 2.23 3.98
C ARG A 106 0.64 1.09 3.02
N GLN A 107 0.21 -0.13 3.30
CA GLN A 107 0.39 -1.25 2.37
C GLN A 107 -0.40 -1.02 1.08
N PHE A 108 -1.66 -0.57 1.16
CA PHE A 108 -2.46 -0.21 -0.01
C PHE A 108 -1.74 0.81 -0.90
N ALA A 109 -1.25 1.92 -0.32
CA ALA A 109 -0.53 2.95 -1.09
C ALA A 109 0.70 2.40 -1.83
N ARG A 110 1.45 1.48 -1.20
CA ARG A 110 2.63 0.83 -1.80
C ARG A 110 2.26 -0.18 -2.89
N LEU A 111 1.14 -0.88 -2.71
CA LEU A 111 0.73 -2.00 -3.56
C LEU A 111 -0.20 -1.55 -4.69
N ARG A 112 -0.70 -0.31 -4.67
CA ARG A 112 -1.58 0.25 -5.70
C ARG A 112 -1.08 0.03 -7.13
N PRO A 113 0.21 0.24 -7.49
CA PRO A 113 0.69 -0.05 -8.84
C PRO A 113 0.54 -1.53 -9.23
N GLN A 114 0.75 -2.44 -8.28
CA GLN A 114 0.60 -3.89 -8.50
C GLN A 114 -0.88 -4.27 -8.65
N LEU A 115 -1.79 -3.65 -7.88
CA LEU A 115 -3.23 -3.84 -8.02
C LEU A 115 -3.72 -3.42 -9.41
N ILE A 116 -3.27 -2.26 -9.90
CA ILE A 116 -3.55 -1.77 -11.27
C ILE A 116 -3.04 -2.78 -12.32
N GLN A 117 -1.80 -3.25 -12.17
CA GLN A 117 -1.21 -4.21 -13.08
C GLN A 117 -1.95 -5.56 -13.06
N HIS A 118 -2.35 -6.04 -11.89
CA HIS A 118 -3.08 -7.30 -11.74
C HIS A 118 -4.50 -7.18 -12.31
N TYR A 119 -5.21 -6.09 -12.02
CA TYR A 119 -6.54 -5.83 -12.58
C TYR A 119 -6.50 -5.85 -14.12
N ARG A 120 -5.52 -5.13 -14.71
CA ARG A 120 -5.28 -5.17 -16.16
C ARG A 120 -4.97 -6.59 -16.67
N HIS A 121 -4.17 -7.35 -15.92
CA HIS A 121 -3.84 -8.72 -16.27
C HIS A 121 -5.07 -9.63 -16.28
N CYS A 122 -5.94 -9.55 -15.26
CA CYS A 122 -7.19 -10.30 -15.21
C CYS A 122 -8.08 -10.00 -16.43
N LEU A 123 -8.28 -8.72 -16.77
CA LEU A 123 -9.05 -8.32 -17.95
C LEU A 123 -8.44 -8.88 -19.24
N SER A 124 -7.11 -8.83 -19.38
CA SER A 124 -6.43 -9.36 -20.57
C SER A 124 -6.56 -10.88 -20.74
N ARG A 125 -6.83 -11.62 -19.66
CA ARG A 125 -7.08 -13.06 -19.68
C ARG A 125 -8.56 -13.42 -19.88
N GLY A 126 -9.41 -12.43 -20.12
CA GLY A 126 -10.84 -12.63 -20.35
C GLY A 126 -11.67 -12.80 -19.07
N ALA A 127 -11.14 -12.39 -17.91
CA ALA A 127 -11.95 -12.34 -16.69
C ALA A 127 -13.08 -11.31 -16.83
N GLU A 128 -14.25 -11.63 -16.27
CA GLU A 128 -15.41 -10.75 -16.33
C GLU A 128 -15.16 -9.47 -15.50
N ALA A 129 -15.27 -8.32 -16.14
CA ALA A 129 -14.89 -7.03 -15.54
C ALA A 129 -15.65 -6.73 -14.24
N ASN A 130 -16.94 -7.09 -14.17
CA ASN A 130 -17.76 -6.87 -12.98
C ASN A 130 -17.28 -7.72 -11.80
N VAL A 131 -17.00 -9.01 -12.03
CA VAL A 131 -16.50 -9.93 -10.99
C VAL A 131 -15.15 -9.48 -10.46
N VAL A 132 -14.25 -9.04 -11.34
CA VAL A 132 -12.93 -8.53 -10.93
C VAL A 132 -13.09 -7.23 -10.14
N ALA A 133 -13.96 -6.32 -10.58
CA ALA A 133 -14.24 -5.06 -9.90
C ALA A 133 -14.81 -5.28 -8.48
N GLU A 134 -15.82 -6.14 -8.33
CA GLU A 134 -16.38 -6.51 -7.03
C GLU A 134 -15.30 -7.09 -6.10
N SER A 135 -14.46 -8.00 -6.63
CA SER A 135 -13.39 -8.58 -5.82
C SER A 135 -12.32 -7.57 -5.42
N LEU A 136 -12.05 -6.56 -6.26
CA LEU A 136 -11.15 -5.47 -5.95
C LEU A 136 -11.73 -4.57 -4.86
N GLU A 137 -13.01 -4.23 -4.95
CA GLU A 137 -13.72 -3.46 -3.92
C GLU A 137 -13.66 -4.17 -2.57
N ASP A 138 -13.94 -5.48 -2.53
CA ASP A 138 -13.79 -6.33 -1.34
C ASP A 138 -12.39 -6.22 -0.71
N LEU A 139 -11.34 -6.24 -1.52
CA LEU A 139 -9.96 -6.11 -1.06
C LEU A 139 -9.68 -4.72 -0.50
N VAL A 140 -10.12 -3.68 -1.20
CA VAL A 140 -9.93 -2.27 -0.80
C VAL A 140 -10.61 -1.99 0.54
N VAL A 141 -11.86 -2.44 0.70
CA VAL A 141 -12.62 -2.33 1.95
C VAL A 141 -11.94 -3.13 3.06
N ALA A 142 -11.47 -4.35 2.79
CA ALA A 142 -10.75 -5.15 3.79
C ALA A 142 -9.46 -4.46 4.27
N LEU A 143 -8.77 -3.72 3.39
CA LEU A 143 -7.59 -2.92 3.75
C LEU A 143 -7.92 -1.68 4.59
N GLY A 144 -9.21 -1.36 4.78
CA GLY A 144 -9.66 -0.18 5.52
C GLY A 144 -9.60 1.11 4.71
N MET A 145 -9.69 0.98 3.38
CA MET A 145 -9.87 2.08 2.45
C MET A 145 -11.36 2.23 2.10
N GLU A 146 -11.72 3.40 1.57
CA GLU A 146 -13.07 3.65 1.08
C GLU A 146 -13.31 2.96 -0.28
N PRO A 147 -14.54 2.50 -0.58
CA PRO A 147 -14.85 1.80 -1.83
C PRO A 147 -14.47 2.56 -3.11
N PHE A 148 -14.54 3.90 -3.08
CA PHE A 148 -14.19 4.74 -4.24
C PHE A 148 -12.74 4.56 -4.72
N GLU A 149 -11.83 4.06 -3.86
CA GLU A 149 -10.44 3.77 -4.27
C GLU A 149 -10.36 2.64 -5.29
N ALA A 150 -11.29 1.68 -5.24
CA ALA A 150 -11.42 0.65 -6.26
C ALA A 150 -11.83 1.27 -7.61
N ASP A 151 -12.76 2.22 -7.59
CA ASP A 151 -13.18 2.94 -8.80
C ASP A 151 -12.05 3.78 -9.40
N TYR A 152 -11.22 4.41 -8.57
CA TYR A 152 -10.04 5.11 -9.07
C TYR A 152 -9.05 4.17 -9.76
N ILE A 153 -8.85 2.95 -9.26
CA ILE A 153 -8.01 1.95 -9.91
C ILE A 153 -8.61 1.54 -11.27
N ARG A 154 -9.92 1.32 -11.33
CA ARG A 154 -10.64 0.97 -12.58
C ARG A 154 -10.45 2.06 -13.64
N GLN A 155 -10.74 3.31 -13.28
CA GLN A 155 -10.57 4.47 -14.17
C GLN A 155 -9.13 4.61 -14.66
N GLU A 156 -8.14 4.37 -13.80
CA GLU A 156 -6.73 4.47 -14.16
C GLU A 156 -6.32 3.40 -15.20
N VAL A 157 -6.84 2.18 -15.06
CA VAL A 157 -6.62 1.10 -16.05
C VAL A 157 -7.26 1.46 -17.39
N ASP A 158 -8.48 1.99 -17.38
CA ASP A 158 -9.19 2.41 -18.58
C ASP A 158 -8.47 3.55 -19.31
N ARG A 159 -8.04 4.58 -18.58
CA ARG A 159 -7.21 5.68 -19.13
C ARG A 159 -5.93 5.13 -19.75
N SER A 160 -5.24 4.26 -19.02
CA SER A 160 -3.99 3.65 -19.48
C SER A 160 -4.19 2.75 -20.70
N ALA A 161 -5.37 2.15 -20.88
CA ALA A 161 -5.70 1.33 -22.05
C ALA A 161 -5.97 2.20 -23.28
N THR A 162 -6.70 3.29 -23.11
CA THR A 162 -6.95 4.29 -24.17
C THR A 162 -5.65 4.93 -24.65
N GLN A 163 -4.76 5.29 -23.71
CA GLN A 163 -3.49 5.93 -24.05
C GLN A 163 -2.54 4.98 -24.80
N ARG A 164 -2.45 3.71 -24.39
CA ARG A 164 -1.67 2.71 -25.15
C ARG A 164 -2.20 2.49 -26.57
N ARG A 165 -3.51 2.55 -26.79
CA ARG A 165 -4.09 2.46 -28.14
C ARG A 165 -3.73 3.67 -29.00
N ALA A 166 -3.70 4.87 -28.42
CA ALA A 166 -3.26 6.07 -29.11
C ALA A 166 -1.76 6.00 -29.49
N ASP A 167 -0.92 5.49 -28.59
CA ASP A 167 0.54 5.39 -28.77
C ASP A 167 1.00 4.11 -29.50
N SER A 168 0.07 3.29 -30.01
CA SER A 168 0.43 2.02 -30.68
C SER A 168 1.01 2.28 -32.08
N PRO A 169 2.10 1.60 -32.49
CA PRO A 169 2.67 1.75 -33.83
C PRO A 169 1.69 1.37 -34.94
N GLU A 170 0.69 0.54 -34.65
CA GLU A 170 -0.42 0.24 -35.56
C GLU A 170 -1.30 1.46 -35.84
N SER A 171 -1.58 2.33 -34.85
CA SER A 171 -2.35 3.56 -35.08
C SER A 171 -1.54 4.54 -35.94
N ALA A 172 -0.24 4.67 -35.68
CA ALA A 172 0.67 5.48 -36.48
C ALA A 172 0.82 4.96 -37.92
N ALA A 173 0.91 3.63 -38.10
CA ALA A 173 0.91 2.99 -39.41
C ALA A 173 -0.43 3.20 -40.13
N GLN A 174 -1.56 3.12 -39.43
CA GLN A 174 -2.89 3.38 -39.99
C GLN A 174 -3.04 4.86 -40.42
N GLU A 175 -2.57 5.80 -39.60
CA GLU A 175 -2.55 7.22 -39.93
C GLU A 175 -1.66 7.52 -41.13
N PHE A 176 -0.47 6.91 -41.20
CA PHE A 176 0.41 7.00 -42.35
C PHE A 176 -0.24 6.44 -43.61
N GLN A 177 -0.87 5.27 -43.52
CA GLN A 177 -1.60 4.63 -44.63
C GLN A 177 -2.75 5.51 -45.13
N ASN A 178 -3.50 6.12 -44.21
CA ASN A 178 -4.58 7.05 -44.54
C ASN A 178 -4.06 8.30 -45.25
N ARG A 179 -2.94 8.88 -44.78
CA ARG A 179 -2.28 10.02 -45.43
C ARG A 179 -1.78 9.68 -46.82
N LEU A 180 -1.16 8.51 -47.00
CA LEU A 180 -0.68 8.04 -48.29
C LEU A 180 -1.84 7.83 -49.28
N THR A 181 -2.94 7.25 -48.81
CA THR A 181 -4.15 7.05 -49.63
C THR A 181 -4.76 8.38 -50.05
N GLN A 182 -4.84 9.36 -49.15
CA GLN A 182 -5.35 10.70 -49.47
C GLN A 182 -4.44 11.44 -50.46
N ALA A 183 -3.13 11.38 -50.27
CA ALA A 183 -2.16 12.00 -51.18
C ALA A 183 -2.26 11.39 -52.59
N GLN A 184 -2.40 10.07 -52.69
CA GLN A 184 -2.58 9.35 -53.95
C GLN A 184 -3.85 9.80 -54.68
N GLN A 185 -5.00 9.83 -53.97
CA GLN A 185 -6.28 10.24 -54.54
C GLN A 185 -6.26 11.69 -55.04
N GLU A 186 -5.63 12.59 -54.29
CA GLU A 186 -5.53 14.00 -54.68
C GLU A 186 -4.62 14.19 -55.90
N HIS A 187 -3.49 13.46 -55.96
CA HIS A 187 -2.61 13.46 -57.12
C HIS A 187 -3.32 12.95 -58.39
N ASP A 188 -4.00 11.80 -58.30
CA ASP A 188 -4.74 11.22 -59.42
C ASP A 188 -5.82 12.19 -59.94
N ARG A 189 -6.53 12.85 -59.01
CA ARG A 189 -7.55 13.86 -59.34
C ARG A 189 -6.95 15.04 -60.09
N ARG A 190 -5.82 15.59 -59.63
CA ARG A 190 -5.17 16.74 -60.28
C ARG A 190 -4.56 16.39 -61.63
N MET A 191 -3.98 15.21 -61.74
CA MET A 191 -3.48 14.67 -63.01
C MET A 191 -4.59 14.51 -64.05
N GLN A 192 -5.77 14.02 -63.64
CA GLN A 192 -6.95 13.98 -64.53
C GLN A 192 -7.37 15.38 -64.98
N VAL A 193 -7.41 16.36 -64.08
CA VAL A 193 -7.75 17.75 -64.42
C VAL A 193 -6.75 18.32 -65.43
N ILE A 194 -5.45 18.23 -65.16
CA ILE A 194 -4.39 18.75 -66.06
C ILE A 194 -4.49 18.10 -67.45
N ARG A 195 -4.74 16.79 -67.52
CA ARG A 195 -4.89 16.06 -68.78
C ARG A 195 -6.18 16.40 -69.53
N SER A 196 -7.25 16.74 -68.82
CA SER A 196 -8.55 17.09 -69.41
C SER A 196 -8.62 18.52 -69.98
N LEU A 197 -7.67 19.39 -69.62
CA LEU A 197 -7.62 20.78 -70.07
C LEU A 197 -7.03 20.87 -71.49
N SER A 198 -7.89 20.66 -72.48
CA SER A 198 -7.55 20.67 -73.91
C SER A 198 -7.17 22.06 -74.46
N THR A 199 -7.33 23.12 -73.67
CA THR A 199 -7.05 24.52 -74.05
C THR A 199 -5.65 24.98 -73.69
N LEU A 200 -4.88 24.19 -72.93
CA LEU A 200 -3.50 24.52 -72.55
C LEU A 200 -2.52 24.18 -73.68
N SER A 201 -1.57 25.10 -73.92
CA SER A 201 -0.42 24.82 -74.77
C SER A 201 0.41 23.66 -74.21
N GLU A 202 1.08 22.93 -75.10
CA GLU A 202 1.83 21.71 -74.74
C GLU A 202 2.90 21.99 -73.67
N ASP A 203 3.64 23.09 -73.84
CA ASP A 203 4.71 23.50 -72.91
C ASP A 203 4.17 23.81 -71.51
N VAL A 204 3.01 24.47 -71.41
CA VAL A 204 2.38 24.81 -70.12
C VAL A 204 1.82 23.56 -69.45
N ARG A 205 1.27 22.62 -70.24
CA ARG A 205 0.80 21.34 -69.72
C ARG A 205 1.96 20.52 -69.15
N GLN A 206 3.09 20.48 -69.87
CA GLN A 206 4.31 19.80 -69.42
C GLN A 206 4.83 20.37 -68.09
N GLN A 207 4.89 21.70 -67.97
CA GLN A 207 5.30 22.38 -66.73
C GLN A 207 4.37 22.06 -65.54
N LEU A 208 3.05 21.98 -65.77
CA LEU A 208 2.09 21.65 -64.72
C LEU A 208 2.19 20.20 -64.27
N LEU A 209 2.48 19.27 -65.18
CA LEU A 209 2.71 17.86 -64.84
C LEU A 209 3.97 17.70 -63.96
N GLU A 210 5.08 18.33 -64.35
CA GLU A 210 6.34 18.30 -63.59
C GLU A 210 6.17 18.95 -62.21
N ALA A 211 5.45 20.06 -62.12
CA ALA A 211 5.18 20.74 -60.85
C ALA A 211 4.30 19.90 -59.90
N GLU A 212 3.31 19.16 -60.43
CA GLU A 212 2.46 18.29 -59.63
C GLU A 212 3.21 17.03 -59.16
N GLU A 213 4.10 16.48 -59.98
CA GLU A 213 4.97 15.36 -59.59
C GLU A 213 5.92 15.76 -58.45
N GLN A 214 6.53 16.94 -58.52
CA GLN A 214 7.36 17.47 -57.44
C GLN A 214 6.56 17.71 -56.15
N ARG A 215 5.33 18.22 -56.25
CA ARG A 215 4.43 18.41 -55.09
C ARG A 215 4.03 17.09 -54.45
N PHE A 216 3.75 16.06 -55.24
CA PHE A 216 3.42 14.74 -54.74
C PHE A 216 4.60 14.10 -53.99
N GLN A 217 5.82 14.21 -54.55
CA GLN A 217 7.03 13.75 -53.88
C GLN A 217 7.28 14.49 -52.55
N GLN A 218 7.06 15.81 -52.51
CA GLN A 218 7.15 16.58 -51.27
C GLN A 218 6.09 16.18 -50.24
N ALA A 219 4.87 15.85 -50.66
CA ALA A 219 3.81 15.38 -49.76
C ALA A 219 4.12 14.01 -49.14
N LEU A 220 4.85 13.15 -49.85
CA LEU A 220 5.25 11.82 -49.37
C LEU A 220 6.49 11.84 -48.47
N PHE A 221 7.49 12.65 -48.79
CA PHE A 221 8.83 12.57 -48.17
C PHE A 221 9.28 13.86 -47.46
N GLY A 222 8.57 14.97 -47.61
CA GLY A 222 8.97 16.28 -47.10
C GLY A 222 8.90 16.46 -45.58
N HIS A 223 8.51 15.43 -44.82
CA HIS A 223 8.36 15.51 -43.36
C HIS A 223 9.52 14.91 -42.54
N GLU A 224 10.55 14.33 -43.17
CA GLU A 224 11.68 13.69 -42.45
C GLU A 224 12.77 14.68 -41.95
N SER A 225 12.53 15.99 -42.00
CA SER A 225 13.50 17.00 -41.54
C SER A 225 12.94 17.89 -40.42
N ARG A 226 12.61 17.28 -39.27
CA ARG A 226 12.56 17.95 -37.95
C ARG A 226 12.92 16.99 -36.83
#